data_AF-A0A820QH23-F1
#
_entry.id   AF-A0A820QH23-F1
#
_cell.length_a   1.000
_cell.length_b   1.000
_cell.length_c   1.000
_cell.angle_alpha   90.00
_cell.angle_beta   90.00
_cell.angle_gamma   90.00
#
_symmetry.space_group_name_H-M   'P 1'
#
loop_
_entity.id
_entity.type
_entity.pdbx_description
1 polymer ?
#
loop_
_entity_poly.entity_id
_entity_poly.type
_entity_poly.pdbx_seq_one_letter_code
_entity_poly.pdbx_strand_id
1 'polypeptide(L)'
;MMNILREQFKKRFRHNKNRSFDIPLDETGETLLPDNHIQVSSHRRSISKCLIRLRHWISTHICLLIMIVFIWIPILLYLILLILSKSQAFIPKEFQQNHHRLLLIVAHPDDEALFFSPTIRSLQKQSHINLSLLVFSRGNYTGLGPIRVKELNGSCQVFNFPQDRCISLDLPDIQDNPKIWWLEERLISVIDQFINKWSIDVLVSFDGTGVSGHINHRAVGSAVRVLTISKINSKIKMFYELKSVSVLRKYSSLLDVYIVFITFTPYLMHLLFSHLIPISSPNVSSMLLINTPEDYMVSRAAFASHNSQFSWD
;
A
#
# COMPACT_ATOMS: atom_id res chain seq x y z
N MET A 1 -48.42 -15.03 -9.03
CA MET A 1 -47.73 -15.80 -10.10
C MET A 1 -47.25 -17.19 -9.64
N MET A 2 -46.78 -17.39 -8.40
CA MET A 2 -46.34 -18.72 -7.90
C MET A 2 -47.45 -19.72 -7.52
N ASN A 3 -48.69 -19.29 -7.27
CA ASN A 3 -49.80 -20.21 -6.94
C ASN A 3 -50.47 -20.84 -8.18
N ILE A 4 -50.40 -20.19 -9.35
CA ILE A 4 -50.99 -20.69 -10.60
C ILE A 4 -50.15 -21.85 -11.18
N LEU A 5 -48.82 -21.78 -11.04
CA LEU A 5 -47.91 -22.85 -11.47
C LEU A 5 -48.02 -24.12 -10.61
N ARG A 6 -48.36 -23.97 -9.33
CA ARG A 6 -48.52 -25.11 -8.39
C ARG A 6 -49.79 -25.92 -8.67
N GLU A 7 -50.87 -25.24 -9.07
CA GLU A 7 -52.13 -25.89 -9.46
C GLU A 7 -52.07 -26.52 -10.86
N GLN A 8 -51.35 -25.92 -11.82
CA GLN A 8 -51.10 -26.57 -13.11
C GLN A 8 -50.27 -27.85 -12.99
N PHE A 9 -49.32 -27.91 -12.05
CA PHE A 9 -48.57 -29.14 -11.77
C PHE A 9 -49.44 -30.23 -11.12
N LYS A 10 -50.34 -29.89 -10.18
CA LYS A 10 -51.25 -30.88 -9.57
C LYS A 10 -52.30 -31.42 -10.54
N LYS A 11 -52.81 -30.60 -11.47
CA LYS A 11 -53.77 -31.05 -12.50
C LYS A 11 -53.14 -32.03 -13.50
N ARG A 12 -51.87 -31.82 -13.88
CA ARG A 12 -51.16 -32.69 -14.82
C ARG A 12 -50.85 -34.08 -14.24
N PHE A 13 -50.73 -34.21 -12.92
CA PHE A 13 -50.51 -35.50 -12.24
C PHE A 13 -51.80 -36.24 -11.84
N ARG A 14 -52.97 -35.59 -11.83
CA ARG A 14 -54.27 -36.28 -11.57
C ARG A 14 -54.90 -36.91 -12.80
N HIS A 15 -54.48 -36.53 -14.01
CA HIS A 15 -55.11 -37.02 -15.25
C HIS A 15 -54.50 -38.30 -15.82
N ASN A 16 -53.57 -38.94 -15.10
CA ASN A 16 -52.85 -40.12 -15.60
C ASN A 16 -53.01 -41.35 -14.70
N LYS A 17 -54.15 -41.48 -13.99
CA LYS A 17 -54.42 -42.61 -13.09
C LYS A 17 -55.52 -43.58 -13.53
N ASN A 18 -56.23 -43.30 -14.63
CA ASN A 18 -57.28 -44.18 -15.17
C ASN A 18 -57.16 -44.36 -16.70
N ARG A 19 -56.10 -45.04 -17.16
CA ARG A 19 -56.13 -45.73 -18.45
C ARG A 19 -55.66 -47.17 -18.21
N SER A 20 -56.61 -48.10 -18.24
CA SER A 20 -56.33 -49.51 -18.49
C SER A 20 -55.67 -49.60 -19.86
N PHE A 21 -54.39 -49.94 -19.88
CA PHE A 21 -53.69 -50.32 -21.10
C PHE A 21 -53.78 -51.83 -21.19
N ASP A 22 -54.57 -52.33 -22.14
CA ASP A 22 -54.48 -53.71 -22.60
C ASP A 22 -53.15 -53.87 -23.31
N ILE A 23 -52.27 -54.74 -22.78
CA ILE A 23 -50.97 -55.05 -23.35
C ILE A 23 -51.17 -56.26 -24.28
N PRO A 24 -50.85 -56.20 -25.58
CA PRO A 24 -50.85 -57.38 -26.42
C PRO A 24 -49.69 -58.28 -26.00
N LEU A 25 -49.99 -59.56 -25.74
CA LEU A 25 -49.00 -60.61 -25.48
C LEU A 25 -48.42 -61.12 -26.81
N ASP A 26 -47.10 -61.24 -26.88
CA ASP A 26 -46.40 -62.03 -27.92
C ASP A 26 -46.45 -63.52 -27.54
N GLU A 27 -46.42 -64.41 -28.53
CA GLU A 27 -46.65 -65.87 -28.44
C GLU A 27 -45.56 -66.65 -27.65
N THR A 28 -44.68 -65.98 -26.91
CA THR A 28 -43.68 -66.61 -26.04
C THR A 28 -43.83 -66.28 -24.55
N GLY A 29 -44.84 -65.49 -24.15
CA GLY A 29 -45.22 -65.34 -22.74
C GLY A 29 -44.22 -64.59 -21.86
N GLU A 30 -43.30 -63.80 -22.42
CA GLU A 30 -42.50 -62.83 -21.67
C GLU A 30 -43.14 -61.44 -21.68
N THR A 31 -43.32 -60.85 -20.50
CA THR A 31 -43.72 -59.45 -20.34
C THR A 31 -42.57 -58.54 -20.75
N LEU A 32 -42.72 -57.80 -21.86
CA LEU A 32 -41.87 -56.65 -22.18
C LEU A 32 -42.08 -55.54 -21.13
N LEU A 33 -41.31 -55.58 -20.03
CA LEU A 33 -41.20 -54.46 -19.11
C LEU A 33 -40.62 -53.27 -19.88
N PRO A 34 -41.28 -52.10 -19.92
CA PRO A 34 -40.76 -50.97 -20.68
C PRO A 34 -39.45 -50.47 -20.05
N ASP A 35 -38.47 -50.15 -20.91
CA ASP A 35 -37.13 -49.58 -20.67
C ASP A 35 -37.07 -48.28 -19.81
N ASN A 36 -38.18 -47.90 -19.20
CA ASN A 36 -38.40 -46.70 -18.42
C ASN A 36 -37.45 -46.57 -17.21
N HIS A 37 -37.07 -47.67 -16.56
CA HIS A 37 -36.12 -47.61 -15.43
C HIS A 37 -34.70 -47.26 -15.88
N ILE A 38 -34.25 -47.77 -17.03
CA ILE A 38 -32.93 -47.48 -17.59
C ILE A 38 -32.90 -46.04 -18.10
N GLN A 39 -33.95 -45.58 -18.81
CA GLN A 39 -34.08 -44.19 -19.27
C GLN A 39 -34.13 -43.17 -18.12
N VAL A 40 -34.86 -43.45 -17.04
CA VAL A 40 -34.90 -42.54 -15.87
C VAL A 40 -33.54 -42.47 -15.16
N SER A 41 -32.81 -43.59 -15.08
CA SER A 41 -31.47 -43.62 -14.49
C SER A 41 -30.42 -42.89 -15.34
N SER A 42 -30.48 -43.01 -16.67
CA SER A 42 -29.58 -42.33 -17.61
C SER A 42 -29.88 -40.83 -17.68
N HIS A 43 -31.15 -40.44 -17.63
CA HIS A 43 -31.58 -39.04 -17.56
C HIS A 43 -31.15 -38.39 -16.24
N ARG A 44 -31.32 -39.06 -15.09
CA ARG A 44 -30.79 -38.56 -13.79
C ARG A 44 -29.27 -38.44 -13.79
N ARG A 45 -28.54 -39.39 -14.40
CA ARG A 45 -27.07 -39.30 -14.58
C ARG A 45 -26.66 -38.17 -15.53
N SER A 46 -27.46 -37.86 -16.54
CA SER A 46 -27.22 -36.75 -17.47
C SER A 46 -27.44 -35.40 -16.79
N ILE A 47 -28.53 -35.24 -16.03
CA ILE A 47 -28.80 -34.04 -15.23
C ILE A 47 -27.72 -33.85 -14.16
N SER A 48 -27.29 -34.90 -13.46
CA SER A 48 -26.23 -34.77 -12.46
C SER A 48 -24.89 -34.37 -13.08
N LYS A 49 -24.52 -34.93 -14.23
CA LYS A 49 -23.34 -34.49 -15.00
C LYS A 49 -23.46 -33.04 -15.46
N CYS A 50 -24.64 -32.60 -15.91
CA CYS A 50 -24.91 -31.21 -16.29
C CYS A 50 -24.77 -30.26 -15.09
N LEU A 51 -25.35 -30.60 -13.94
CA LEU A 51 -25.24 -29.82 -12.70
C LEU A 51 -23.80 -29.76 -12.18
N ILE A 52 -23.04 -30.85 -12.27
CA ILE A 52 -21.62 -30.86 -11.91
C ILE A 52 -20.81 -29.94 -12.84
N ARG A 53 -21.06 -30.01 -14.15
CA ARG A 53 -20.42 -29.12 -15.14
C ARG A 53 -20.78 -27.66 -14.89
N LEU A 54 -22.06 -27.36 -14.61
CA LEU A 54 -22.52 -26.02 -14.29
C LEU A 54 -21.89 -25.51 -12.99
N ARG A 55 -21.85 -26.31 -11.93
CA ARG A 55 -21.20 -25.95 -10.66
C ARG A 55 -19.70 -25.70 -10.85
N HIS A 56 -19.02 -26.55 -11.62
CA HIS A 56 -17.62 -26.35 -11.94
C HIS A 56 -17.41 -25.06 -12.73
N TRP A 57 -18.21 -24.81 -13.76
CA TRP A 57 -18.19 -23.58 -14.54
C TRP A 57 -18.42 -22.34 -13.65
N ILE A 58 -19.44 -22.34 -12.79
CA ILE A 58 -19.68 -21.24 -11.84
C ILE A 58 -18.46 -21.03 -10.94
N SER A 59 -17.94 -22.10 -10.35
CA SER A 59 -16.79 -22.03 -9.46
C SER A 59 -15.55 -21.47 -10.17
N THR A 60 -15.26 -21.90 -11.40
CA THR A 60 -14.10 -21.38 -12.14
C THR A 60 -14.25 -19.91 -12.48
N HIS A 61 -15.44 -19.45 -12.85
CA HIS A 61 -15.70 -18.03 -13.15
C HIS A 61 -15.60 -17.16 -11.90
N ILE A 62 -16.09 -17.65 -10.75
CA ILE A 62 -15.90 -16.98 -9.46
C ILE A 62 -14.41 -16.88 -9.13
N CYS A 63 -13.64 -17.96 -9.27
CA CYS A 63 -12.20 -17.94 -9.03
C CYS A 63 -11.47 -16.96 -9.96
N LEU A 64 -11.83 -16.93 -11.25
CA LEU A 64 -11.26 -15.98 -12.21
C LEU A 64 -11.58 -14.52 -11.82
N LEU A 65 -12.83 -14.24 -11.45
CA LEU A 65 -13.23 -12.90 -10.98
C LEU A 65 -12.44 -12.47 -9.74
N ILE A 66 -12.25 -13.38 -8.78
CA ILE A 66 -11.44 -13.13 -7.59
C ILE A 66 -10.00 -12.81 -8.00
N MET A 67 -9.36 -13.60 -8.87
CA MET A 67 -8.00 -13.30 -9.33
C MET A 67 -7.92 -11.95 -10.04
N ILE A 68 -8.91 -11.60 -10.87
CA ILE A 68 -8.95 -10.32 -11.56
C ILE A 68 -8.99 -9.17 -10.55
N VAL A 69 -9.91 -9.23 -9.58
CA VAL A 69 -10.11 -8.15 -8.59
C VAL A 69 -8.97 -8.06 -7.58
N PHE A 70 -8.43 -9.18 -7.12
CA PHE A 70 -7.45 -9.16 -6.02
C PHE A 70 -5.99 -9.16 -6.50
N ILE A 71 -5.73 -9.45 -7.78
CA ILE A 71 -4.35 -9.56 -8.33
C ILE A 71 -4.18 -8.68 -9.56
N TRP A 72 -4.95 -8.92 -10.63
CA TRP A 72 -4.68 -8.29 -11.93
C TRP A 72 -5.02 -6.80 -11.97
N ILE A 73 -6.17 -6.39 -11.42
CA ILE A 73 -6.54 -4.97 -11.34
C ILE A 73 -5.53 -4.20 -10.47
N PRO A 74 -5.15 -4.65 -9.26
CA PRO A 74 -4.12 -3.97 -8.47
C PRO A 74 -2.79 -3.79 -9.20
N ILE A 75 -2.32 -4.84 -9.89
CA ILE A 75 -1.09 -4.76 -10.70
C ILE A 75 -1.25 -3.72 -11.81
N LEU A 76 -2.37 -3.73 -12.53
CA LEU A 76 -2.64 -2.75 -13.57
C LEU A 76 -2.65 -1.31 -13.02
N LEU A 77 -3.35 -1.07 -11.89
CA LEU A 77 -3.39 0.24 -11.25
C LEU A 77 -1.99 0.69 -10.79
N TYR A 78 -1.19 -0.21 -10.22
CA TYR A 78 0.19 0.07 -9.86
C TYR A 78 1.04 0.47 -11.06
N LEU A 79 0.92 -0.27 -12.19
CA LEU A 79 1.63 0.05 -13.43
C LEU A 79 1.21 1.41 -14.00
N ILE A 80 -0.09 1.74 -13.96
CA ILE A 80 -0.59 3.07 -14.36
C ILE A 80 0.04 4.14 -13.48
N LEU A 81 -0.01 3.98 -12.14
CA LEU A 81 0.58 4.94 -11.22
C LEU A 81 2.10 5.09 -11.41
N LEU A 82 2.82 4.01 -11.70
CA LEU A 82 4.25 4.06 -12.03
C LEU A 82 4.56 4.82 -13.31
N ILE A 83 3.74 4.66 -14.36
CA ILE A 83 3.93 5.40 -15.61
C ILE A 83 3.71 6.89 -15.36
N LEU A 84 2.68 7.23 -14.58
CA LEU A 84 2.34 8.61 -14.26
C LEU A 84 3.28 9.26 -13.25
N SER A 85 3.93 8.49 -12.37
CA SER A 85 4.93 9.06 -11.46
C SER A 85 6.18 9.51 -12.22
N LYS A 86 6.52 8.88 -13.36
CA LYS A 86 7.64 9.30 -14.22
C LYS A 86 7.46 10.68 -14.84
N SER A 87 6.23 11.10 -15.11
CA SER A 87 5.94 12.45 -15.63
C SER A 87 5.93 13.51 -14.53
N GLN A 88 6.42 13.18 -13.33
CA GLN A 88 6.38 14.04 -12.14
C GLN A 88 4.96 14.51 -11.78
N ALA A 89 3.92 13.83 -12.26
CA ALA A 89 2.52 14.26 -12.14
C ALA A 89 2.04 14.37 -10.68
N PHE A 90 2.71 13.68 -9.76
CA PHE A 90 2.38 13.68 -8.34
C PHE A 90 3.38 14.43 -7.47
N ILE A 91 4.28 15.21 -8.09
CA ILE A 91 5.25 16.07 -7.39
C ILE A 91 4.78 17.52 -7.55
N PRO A 92 4.65 18.29 -6.45
CA PRO A 92 4.26 19.70 -6.53
C PRO A 92 5.23 20.52 -7.38
N LYS A 93 4.72 21.50 -8.15
CA LYS A 93 5.53 22.30 -9.08
C LYS A 93 6.61 23.12 -8.36
N GLU A 94 6.31 23.56 -7.14
CA GLU A 94 7.21 24.31 -6.27
C GLU A 94 8.50 23.51 -6.00
N PHE A 95 8.37 22.19 -5.94
CA PHE A 95 9.45 21.23 -5.69
C PHE A 95 10.19 20.79 -6.97
N GLN A 96 9.64 21.08 -8.15
CA GLN A 96 10.25 20.77 -9.46
C GLN A 96 11.13 21.90 -9.99
N GLN A 97 10.82 23.15 -9.65
CA GLN A 97 11.38 24.32 -10.34
C GLN A 97 12.72 24.81 -9.79
N ASN A 98 13.16 24.33 -8.62
CA ASN A 98 14.33 24.86 -7.92
C ASN A 98 15.26 23.76 -7.44
N HIS A 99 16.55 24.11 -7.25
CA HIS A 99 17.46 23.23 -6.54
C HIS A 99 17.14 23.27 -5.05
N HIS A 100 16.96 22.09 -4.46
CA HIS A 100 16.58 21.93 -3.05
C HIS A 100 17.62 21.12 -2.29
N ARG A 101 17.90 21.56 -1.06
CA ARG A 101 18.71 20.85 -0.09
C ARG A 101 17.76 20.35 0.99
N LEU A 102 17.47 19.06 0.92
CA LEU A 102 16.47 18.43 1.74
C LEU A 102 17.11 17.72 2.93
N LEU A 103 16.51 17.89 4.10
CA LEU A 103 16.87 17.16 5.30
C LEU A 103 15.74 16.20 5.68
N LEU A 104 16.02 14.90 5.57
CA LEU A 104 15.21 13.85 6.16
C LEU A 104 15.62 13.69 7.63
N ILE A 105 14.64 13.83 8.52
CA ILE A 105 14.84 13.77 9.97
C ILE A 105 14.05 12.58 10.50
N VAL A 106 14.75 11.65 11.15
CA VAL A 106 14.16 10.43 11.74
C VAL A 106 14.65 10.23 13.17
N ALA A 107 14.01 9.34 13.92
CA ALA A 107 14.30 9.18 15.33
C ALA A 107 15.43 8.16 15.56
N HIS A 108 15.36 7.00 14.90
CA HIS A 108 16.21 5.86 15.16
C HIS A 108 16.86 5.28 13.89
N PRO A 109 17.99 4.54 14.05
CA PRO A 109 18.55 3.73 12.97
C PRO A 109 17.59 2.62 12.55
N ASP A 110 17.12 2.67 11.29
CA ASP A 110 16.17 1.78 10.59
C ASP A 110 15.01 2.56 9.96
N ASP A 111 14.56 3.64 10.60
CA ASP A 111 13.44 4.47 10.19
C ASP A 111 13.58 4.92 8.72
N GLU A 112 14.80 5.24 8.29
CA GLU A 112 15.09 5.71 6.94
C GLU A 112 14.76 4.64 5.90
N ALA A 113 15.11 3.39 6.20
CA ALA A 113 14.88 2.25 5.31
C ALA A 113 13.47 1.69 5.46
N LEU A 114 12.93 1.67 6.67
CA LEU A 114 11.64 1.07 7.00
C LEU A 114 10.46 1.94 6.55
N PHE A 115 10.55 3.25 6.74
CA PHE A 115 9.44 4.18 6.51
C PHE A 115 9.68 5.14 5.34
N PHE A 116 10.93 5.54 5.10
CA PHE A 116 11.27 6.57 4.12
C PHE A 116 11.96 6.06 2.86
N SER A 117 12.07 4.75 2.69
CA SER A 117 12.61 4.12 1.47
C SER A 117 12.03 4.70 0.17
N PRO A 118 10.70 4.83 0.01
CA PRO A 118 10.15 5.44 -1.19
C PRO A 118 10.55 6.90 -1.38
N THR A 119 10.61 7.66 -0.29
CA THR A 119 11.04 9.06 -0.27
C THR A 119 12.49 9.19 -0.71
N ILE A 120 13.41 8.45 -0.08
CA ILE A 120 14.84 8.49 -0.40
C ILE A 120 15.07 8.16 -1.88
N ARG A 121 14.53 7.02 -2.34
CA ARG A 121 14.75 6.55 -3.72
C ARG A 121 14.15 7.48 -4.76
N SER A 122 12.94 7.97 -4.55
CA SER A 122 12.26 8.82 -5.52
C SER A 122 12.92 10.21 -5.62
N LEU A 123 13.39 10.75 -4.50
CA LEU A 123 13.99 12.09 -4.44
C LEU A 123 15.45 12.10 -4.91
N GLN A 124 16.24 11.05 -4.63
CA GLN A 124 17.62 10.93 -5.12
C GLN A 124 17.72 10.83 -6.65
N LYS A 125 16.64 10.39 -7.32
CA LYS A 125 16.58 10.37 -8.78
C LYS A 125 16.43 11.76 -9.41
N GLN A 126 16.09 12.78 -8.62
CA GLN A 126 15.96 14.15 -9.10
C GLN A 126 17.31 14.86 -8.98
N SER A 127 17.91 15.24 -10.12
CA SER A 127 19.24 15.86 -10.15
C SER A 127 19.32 17.20 -9.43
N HIS A 128 18.19 17.87 -9.24
CA HIS A 128 18.07 19.15 -8.52
C HIS A 128 17.88 18.99 -7.01
N ILE A 129 17.90 17.76 -6.47
CA ILE A 129 17.67 17.50 -5.04
C ILE A 129 18.91 16.91 -4.39
N ASN A 130 19.39 17.58 -3.34
CA ASN A 130 20.46 17.09 -2.49
C ASN A 130 19.86 16.62 -1.17
N LEU A 131 19.85 15.31 -0.95
CA LEU A 131 19.28 14.69 0.24
C LEU A 131 20.32 14.50 1.35
N SER A 132 20.00 14.91 2.56
CA SER A 132 20.75 14.63 3.79
C SER A 132 19.85 13.91 4.80
N LEU A 133 20.42 13.07 5.65
CA LEU A 133 19.75 12.29 6.69
C LEU A 133 20.32 12.64 8.06
N LEU A 134 19.42 12.97 8.99
CA LEU A 134 19.71 13.14 10.40
C LEU A 134 18.89 12.16 11.23
N VAL A 135 19.57 11.34 12.01
CA VAL A 135 18.98 10.38 12.95
C VAL A 135 19.26 10.87 14.37
N PHE A 136 18.21 11.13 15.15
CA PHE A 136 18.33 11.83 16.42
C PHE A 136 18.93 11.02 17.57
N SER A 137 18.82 9.70 17.51
CA SER A 137 19.36 8.79 18.52
C SER A 137 20.15 7.66 17.85
N ARG A 138 20.98 6.98 18.65
CA ARG A 138 21.62 5.73 18.25
C ARG A 138 20.69 4.51 18.36
N GLY A 139 19.45 4.70 18.81
CA GLY A 139 18.53 3.59 19.07
C GLY A 139 19.05 2.70 20.20
N ASN A 140 19.61 3.27 21.26
CA ASN A 140 20.34 2.52 22.29
C ASN A 140 19.46 2.00 23.45
N TYR A 141 18.13 1.95 23.29
CA TYR A 141 17.23 1.54 24.39
C TYR A 141 17.56 0.15 24.96
N THR A 142 18.00 -0.77 24.10
CA THR A 142 18.39 -2.15 24.45
C THR A 142 19.91 -2.36 24.59
N GLY A 143 20.71 -1.28 24.57
CA GLY A 143 22.18 -1.37 24.62
C GLY A 143 22.86 -1.70 23.29
N LEU A 144 22.11 -1.78 22.19
CA LEU A 144 22.61 -2.13 20.86
C LEU A 144 23.02 -0.93 20.00
N GLY A 145 23.05 0.29 20.55
CA GLY A 145 23.33 1.53 19.83
C GLY A 145 24.63 1.51 19.00
N PRO A 146 25.78 1.04 19.52
CA PRO A 146 27.00 0.94 18.74
C PRO A 146 26.89 0.01 17.52
N ILE A 147 26.04 -1.02 17.59
CA ILE A 147 25.75 -1.92 16.47
C ILE A 147 24.85 -1.21 15.48
N ARG A 148 23.73 -0.64 15.93
CA ARG A 148 22.75 0.08 15.13
C ARG A 148 23.34 1.27 14.35
N VAL A 149 24.35 1.95 14.89
CA VAL A 149 25.11 2.98 14.15
C VAL A 149 25.90 2.39 12.98
N LYS A 150 26.51 1.21 13.14
CA LYS A 150 27.20 0.52 12.03
C LYS A 150 26.21 0.05 10.98
N GLU A 151 25.05 -0.44 11.42
CA GLU A 151 23.96 -0.87 10.55
C GLU A 151 23.41 0.31 9.71
N LEU A 152 23.17 1.47 10.33
CA LEU A 152 22.80 2.70 9.63
C LEU A 152 23.84 3.10 8.60
N ASN A 153 25.13 3.02 8.93
CA ASN A 153 26.20 3.34 7.97
C ASN A 153 26.13 2.44 6.74
N GLY A 154 25.85 1.14 6.92
CA GLY A 154 25.60 0.20 5.81
C GLY A 154 24.38 0.60 4.98
N SER A 155 23.25 0.92 5.63
CA SER A 155 22.03 1.39 4.95
C SER A 155 22.29 2.67 4.14
N CYS A 156 23.01 3.63 4.72
CA CYS A 156 23.39 4.88 4.06
C CYS A 156 24.32 4.67 2.86
N GLN A 157 25.22 3.69 2.91
CA GLN A 157 26.03 3.29 1.75
C GLN A 157 25.16 2.72 0.64
N VAL A 158 24.21 1.83 0.96
CA VAL A 158 23.29 1.26 -0.04
C VAL A 158 22.43 2.35 -0.68
N PHE A 159 21.96 3.31 0.10
CA PHE A 159 21.25 4.49 -0.43
C PHE A 159 22.16 5.51 -1.09
N ASN A 160 23.49 5.35 -1.09
CA ASN A 160 24.46 6.31 -1.64
C ASN A 160 24.37 7.72 -1.01
N PHE A 161 24.13 7.81 0.29
CA PHE A 161 24.30 9.07 1.01
C PHE A 161 25.79 9.44 1.09
N PRO A 162 26.16 10.72 0.88
CA PRO A 162 27.48 11.20 1.27
C PRO A 162 27.72 10.97 2.77
N GLN A 163 28.94 10.57 3.12
CA GLN A 163 29.27 10.19 4.51
C GLN A 163 29.07 11.34 5.52
N ASP A 164 29.27 12.58 5.09
CA ASP A 164 29.05 13.79 5.90
C ASP A 164 27.60 14.26 5.91
N ARG A 165 26.70 13.55 5.20
CA ARG A 165 25.27 13.85 5.03
C ARG A 165 24.35 12.73 5.51
N CYS A 166 24.87 11.67 6.12
CA CYS A 166 24.09 10.69 6.88
C CYS A 166 24.70 10.60 8.29
N ILE A 167 24.02 11.19 9.27
CA ILE A 167 24.55 11.35 10.64
C ILE A 167 23.56 10.77 11.65
N SER A 168 24.05 9.90 12.54
CA SER A 168 23.37 9.52 13.78
C SER A 168 23.97 10.26 14.98
N LEU A 169 23.10 10.91 15.72
CA LEU A 169 23.44 11.68 16.91
C LEU A 169 23.44 10.81 18.16
N ASP A 170 24.19 11.26 19.16
CA ASP A 170 24.19 10.70 20.51
C ASP A 170 24.21 11.85 21.51
N LEU A 171 23.02 12.31 21.86
CA LEU A 171 22.83 13.45 22.74
C LEU A 171 22.38 12.92 24.11
N PRO A 172 23.03 13.30 25.22
CA PRO A 172 22.71 12.77 26.55
C PRO A 172 21.23 12.96 26.96
N ASP A 173 20.59 14.00 26.45
CA ASP A 173 19.21 14.39 26.73
C ASP A 173 18.19 13.92 25.68
N ILE A 174 18.65 13.31 24.58
CA ILE A 174 17.81 12.73 23.52
C ILE A 174 18.27 11.27 23.30
N GLN A 175 17.85 10.41 24.21
CA GLN A 175 18.13 8.97 24.15
C GLN A 175 16.88 8.20 23.76
N ASP A 176 17.07 7.09 23.04
CA ASP A 176 15.96 6.22 22.66
C ASP A 176 15.26 5.65 23.90
N ASN A 177 13.94 5.83 23.94
CA ASN A 177 13.06 5.37 24.97
C ASN A 177 11.61 5.43 24.47
N PRO A 178 10.89 4.30 24.40
CA PRO A 178 9.53 4.27 23.86
C PRO A 178 8.48 4.93 24.77
N LYS A 179 8.88 5.41 25.96
CA LYS A 179 7.99 5.99 26.98
C LYS A 179 8.28 7.46 27.32
N ILE A 180 9.39 8.02 26.83
CA ILE A 180 9.80 9.39 27.17
C ILE A 180 9.59 10.29 25.95
N TRP A 181 8.90 11.41 26.14
CA TRP A 181 8.80 12.45 25.11
C TRP A 181 10.09 13.27 25.08
N TRP A 182 10.66 13.48 23.89
CA TRP A 182 11.80 14.37 23.70
C TRP A 182 11.33 15.83 23.61
N LEU A 183 11.99 16.72 24.35
CA LEU A 183 11.64 18.14 24.38
C LEU A 183 11.84 18.80 23.01
N GLU A 184 10.79 19.43 22.48
CA GLU A 184 10.80 20.09 21.18
C GLU A 184 11.89 21.16 21.08
N GLU A 185 12.09 21.96 22.13
CA GLU A 185 13.07 23.06 22.13
C GLU A 185 14.48 22.54 21.85
N ARG A 186 14.80 21.37 22.40
CA ARG A 186 16.09 20.72 22.19
C ARG A 186 16.23 20.20 20.77
N LEU A 187 15.21 19.49 20.26
CA LEU A 187 15.18 18.98 18.89
C LEU A 187 15.31 20.13 17.88
N ILE A 188 14.56 21.20 18.07
CA ILE A 188 14.58 22.41 17.23
C ILE A 188 15.98 23.03 17.21
N SER A 189 16.61 23.21 18.36
CA SER A 189 17.97 23.77 18.46
C SER A 189 18.98 22.96 17.65
N VAL A 190 18.90 21.64 17.72
CA VAL A 190 19.79 20.74 16.96
C VAL A 190 19.47 20.78 15.47
N ILE A 191 18.20 20.71 15.08
CA ILE A 191 17.78 20.80 13.67
C ILE A 191 18.26 22.12 13.07
N ASP A 192 18.12 23.24 13.77
CA ASP A 192 18.56 24.56 13.30
C ASP A 192 20.06 24.60 12.99
N GLN A 193 20.89 23.96 13.82
CA GLN A 193 22.33 23.83 13.55
C GLN A 193 22.59 23.10 12.22
N PHE A 194 21.89 22.00 11.97
CA PHE A 194 22.02 21.24 10.72
C PHE A 194 21.42 21.97 9.52
N ILE A 195 20.33 22.71 9.69
CA ILE A 195 19.76 23.58 8.65
C ILE A 195 20.82 24.57 8.19
N ASN A 196 21.49 25.22 9.14
CA ASN A 196 22.53 26.20 8.84
C ASN A 196 23.78 25.55 8.24
N LYS A 197 24.26 24.45 8.84
CA LYS A 197 25.45 23.72 8.39
C LYS A 197 25.31 23.17 6.97
N TRP A 198 24.16 22.61 6.64
CA TRP A 198 23.91 21.96 5.36
C TRP A 198 23.15 22.83 4.37
N SER A 199 22.81 24.06 4.77
CA SER A 199 22.05 25.04 3.99
C SER A 199 20.72 24.46 3.47
N ILE A 200 19.99 23.82 4.37
CA ILE A 200 18.73 23.12 4.09
C ILE A 200 17.62 24.15 3.86
N ASP A 201 16.75 23.87 2.89
CA ASP A 201 15.54 24.65 2.62
C ASP A 201 14.24 23.83 2.60
N VAL A 202 14.36 22.49 2.68
CA VAL A 202 13.22 21.58 2.78
C VAL A 202 13.41 20.56 3.89
N LEU A 203 12.38 20.37 4.71
CA LEU A 203 12.36 19.35 5.76
C LEU A 203 11.40 18.21 5.40
N VAL A 204 11.76 16.98 5.76
CA VAL A 204 10.88 15.82 5.70
C VAL A 204 10.99 15.05 7.02
N SER A 205 9.84 14.71 7.62
CA SER A 205 9.81 13.87 8.81
C SER A 205 8.44 13.20 9.00
N PHE A 206 8.19 12.65 10.18
CA PHE A 206 6.94 12.03 10.57
C PHE A 206 5.79 13.04 10.74
N ASP A 207 4.57 12.57 10.56
CA ASP A 207 3.39 13.31 10.99
C ASP A 207 3.18 13.24 12.52
N GLY A 208 2.10 13.84 13.03
CA GLY A 208 1.81 13.85 14.47
C GLY A 208 1.46 12.48 15.09
N THR A 209 1.23 11.47 14.25
CA THR A 209 0.92 10.10 14.69
C THR A 209 2.20 9.27 14.81
N GLY A 210 3.26 9.57 14.05
CA GLY A 210 4.54 8.87 14.19
C GLY A 210 4.49 7.42 13.68
N VAL A 211 3.80 7.19 12.56
CA VAL A 211 3.57 5.89 11.90
C VAL A 211 2.79 4.89 12.75
N SER A 212 3.40 4.34 13.79
CA SER A 212 2.83 3.34 14.71
C SER A 212 2.40 3.95 16.05
N GLY A 213 2.62 5.24 16.27
CA GLY A 213 2.37 5.88 17.57
C GLY A 213 3.63 6.05 18.42
N HIS A 214 4.82 5.67 17.91
CA HIS A 214 6.06 5.74 18.68
C HIS A 214 6.35 7.17 19.15
N ILE A 215 6.60 7.33 20.45
CA ILE A 215 6.65 8.65 21.10
C ILE A 215 7.77 9.53 20.53
N ASN A 216 8.94 8.96 20.27
CA ASN A 216 10.06 9.70 19.66
C ASN A 216 9.78 10.15 18.23
N HIS A 217 9.06 9.35 17.43
CA HIS A 217 8.70 9.73 16.06
C HIS A 217 7.77 10.94 16.08
N ARG A 218 6.80 10.92 17.00
CA ARG A 218 5.86 12.02 17.25
C ARG A 218 6.57 13.27 17.75
N ALA A 219 7.55 13.14 18.65
CA ALA A 219 8.35 14.26 19.15
C ALA A 219 9.16 14.93 18.03
N VAL A 220 9.81 14.15 17.17
CA VAL A 220 10.50 14.67 15.99
C VAL A 220 9.52 15.39 15.05
N GLY A 221 8.38 14.77 14.72
CA GLY A 221 7.35 15.40 13.88
C GLY A 221 6.78 16.69 14.50
N SER A 222 6.58 16.72 15.83
CA SER A 222 6.16 17.91 16.58
C SER A 222 7.18 19.04 16.45
N ALA A 223 8.46 18.77 16.74
CA ALA A 223 9.53 19.74 16.69
C ALA A 223 9.71 20.35 15.29
N VAL A 224 9.69 19.53 14.23
CA VAL A 224 9.82 20.00 12.84
C VAL A 224 8.62 20.87 12.45
N ARG A 225 7.41 20.48 12.87
CA ARG A 225 6.19 21.27 12.64
C ARG A 225 6.26 22.62 13.35
N VAL A 226 6.64 22.65 14.62
CA VAL A 226 6.81 23.90 15.39
C VAL A 226 7.85 24.80 14.74
N LEU A 227 9.02 24.25 14.36
CA LEU A 227 10.07 25.00 13.66
C LEU A 227 9.55 25.67 12.40
N THR A 228 8.76 24.96 11.61
CA THR A 228 8.23 25.43 10.31
C THR A 228 7.10 26.45 10.49
N ILE A 229 6.09 26.14 11.30
CA ILE A 229 4.91 27.01 11.50
C ILE A 229 5.31 28.33 12.17
N SER A 230 6.16 28.26 13.19
CA SER A 230 6.66 29.44 13.90
C SER A 230 7.75 30.18 13.11
N LYS A 231 8.13 29.68 11.93
CA LYS A 231 9.19 30.25 11.06
C LYS A 231 10.49 30.54 11.82
N ILE A 232 10.89 29.61 12.69
CA ILE A 232 12.09 29.77 13.54
C ILE A 232 13.34 29.95 12.67
N ASN A 233 13.40 29.26 11.53
CA ASN A 233 14.43 29.46 10.52
C ASN A 233 13.80 29.85 9.17
N SER A 234 14.09 31.06 8.70
CA SER A 234 13.53 31.61 7.46
C SER A 234 14.04 30.93 6.18
N LYS A 235 15.08 30.09 6.26
CA LYS A 235 15.57 29.30 5.12
C LYS A 235 14.61 28.18 4.73
N ILE A 236 13.80 27.70 5.69
CA ILE A 236 12.86 26.61 5.44
C ILE A 236 11.66 27.13 4.66
N LYS A 237 11.51 26.62 3.44
CA LYS A 237 10.43 26.98 2.54
C LYS A 237 9.29 25.98 2.59
N MET A 238 9.62 24.71 2.83
CA MET A 238 8.70 23.59 2.73
C MET A 238 8.97 22.55 3.80
N PHE A 239 7.88 21.91 4.25
CA PHE A 239 7.92 20.76 5.14
C PHE A 239 6.92 19.73 4.65
N TYR A 240 7.39 18.49 4.47
CA TYR A 240 6.54 17.34 4.14
C TYR A 240 6.54 16.31 5.26
N GLU A 241 5.37 15.74 5.50
CA GLU A 241 5.16 14.75 6.55
C GLU A 241 4.83 13.39 5.94
N LEU A 242 5.43 12.34 6.49
CA LEU A 242 5.00 10.97 6.21
C LEU A 242 3.65 10.73 6.88
N LYS A 243 2.60 10.68 6.06
CA LYS A 243 1.23 10.44 6.53
C LYS A 243 1.07 9.03 7.09
N SER A 244 0.73 8.95 8.36
CA SER A 244 0.38 7.70 9.03
C SER A 244 -0.96 7.18 8.53
N VAL A 245 -1.05 5.86 8.39
CA VAL A 245 -2.26 5.15 7.96
C VAL A 245 -2.64 4.06 8.95
N SER A 246 -3.89 3.59 8.88
CA SER A 246 -4.37 2.52 9.75
C SER A 246 -3.56 1.22 9.57
N VAL A 247 -3.48 0.42 10.62
CA VAL A 247 -2.81 -0.89 10.60
C VAL A 247 -3.37 -1.77 9.48
N LEU A 248 -4.69 -1.79 9.28
CA LEU A 248 -5.34 -2.52 8.19
C LEU A 248 -4.81 -2.10 6.82
N ARG A 249 -4.56 -0.81 6.62
CA ARG A 249 -4.03 -0.28 5.36
C ARG A 249 -2.55 -0.65 5.17
N LYS A 250 -1.73 -0.66 6.22
CA LYS A 250 -0.31 -1.06 6.15
C LYS A 250 -0.14 -2.50 5.68
N TYR A 251 -1.04 -3.39 6.11
CA TYR A 251 -0.95 -4.82 5.87
C TYR A 251 -1.94 -5.34 4.82
N SER A 252 -2.59 -4.45 4.05
CA SER A 252 -3.51 -4.85 2.97
C SER A 252 -2.79 -5.30 1.69
N SER A 253 -1.46 -5.21 1.64
CA SER A 253 -0.64 -5.63 0.49
C SER A 253 -1.08 -4.91 -0.79
N LEU A 254 -1.21 -5.64 -1.92
CA LEU A 254 -1.61 -5.09 -3.21
C LEU A 254 -2.93 -4.30 -3.16
N LEU A 255 -3.83 -4.58 -2.20
CA LEU A 255 -5.10 -3.88 -2.09
C LEU A 255 -4.95 -2.41 -1.71
N ASP A 256 -3.83 -2.00 -1.12
CA ASP A 256 -3.61 -0.58 -0.79
C ASP A 256 -3.64 0.32 -2.04
N VAL A 257 -3.26 -0.24 -3.20
CA VAL A 257 -3.24 0.51 -4.46
C VAL A 257 -4.61 1.07 -4.83
N TYR A 258 -5.71 0.40 -4.44
CA TYR A 258 -7.06 0.93 -4.64
C TYR A 258 -7.27 2.23 -3.87
N ILE A 259 -6.87 2.25 -2.60
CA ILE A 259 -7.02 3.42 -1.73
C ILE A 259 -6.12 4.55 -2.23
N VAL A 260 -4.88 4.24 -2.62
CA VAL A 260 -3.95 5.22 -3.21
C VAL A 260 -4.52 5.79 -4.51
N PHE A 261 -4.97 4.93 -5.44
CA PHE A 261 -5.51 5.36 -6.71
C PHE A 261 -6.73 6.28 -6.52
N ILE A 262 -7.67 5.89 -5.66
CA ILE A 262 -8.85 6.71 -5.32
C ILE A 262 -8.42 8.06 -4.72
N THR A 263 -7.44 8.06 -3.81
CA THR A 263 -6.92 9.29 -3.17
C THR A 263 -6.34 10.26 -4.20
N PHE A 264 -5.67 9.73 -5.23
CA PHE A 264 -5.02 10.54 -6.26
C PHE A 264 -5.86 10.71 -7.54
N THR A 265 -7.09 10.19 -7.61
CA THR A 265 -8.02 10.38 -8.73
C THR A 265 -8.18 11.86 -9.15
N PRO A 266 -8.30 12.85 -8.23
CA PRO A 266 -8.38 14.25 -8.65
C PRO A 266 -7.15 14.73 -9.45
N TYR A 267 -5.95 14.27 -9.08
CA TYR A 267 -4.71 14.56 -9.81
C TYR A 267 -4.69 13.88 -11.17
N LEU A 268 -5.12 12.62 -11.23
CA LEU A 268 -5.24 11.85 -12.48
C LEU A 268 -6.21 12.52 -13.45
N MET A 269 -7.38 12.95 -12.95
CA MET A 269 -8.38 13.64 -13.77
C MET A 269 -7.85 15.00 -14.26
N HIS A 270 -7.19 15.76 -13.40
CA HIS A 270 -6.57 17.03 -13.83
C HIS A 270 -5.50 16.80 -14.90
N LEU A 271 -4.62 15.81 -14.74
CA LEU A 271 -3.59 15.50 -15.74
C LEU A 271 -4.18 15.12 -17.10
N LEU A 272 -5.22 14.27 -17.12
CA LEU A 272 -5.81 13.77 -18.36
C LEU A 272 -6.68 14.80 -19.08
N PHE A 273 -7.38 15.65 -18.34
CA PHE A 273 -8.42 16.51 -18.91
C PHE A 273 -8.12 18.01 -18.86
N SER A 274 -7.07 18.47 -18.16
CA SER A 274 -6.75 19.91 -18.08
C SER A 274 -6.49 20.59 -19.43
N HIS A 275 -6.03 19.83 -20.43
CA HIS A 275 -5.86 20.33 -21.80
C HIS A 275 -7.18 20.44 -22.58
N LEU A 276 -8.22 19.70 -22.18
CA LEU A 276 -9.50 19.62 -22.89
C LEU A 276 -10.58 20.47 -22.21
N ILE A 277 -10.52 20.57 -20.88
CA ILE A 277 -11.48 21.27 -20.03
C ILE A 277 -10.67 22.09 -19.02
N PRO A 278 -10.99 23.38 -18.81
CA PRO A 278 -10.34 24.19 -17.78
C PRO A 278 -10.73 23.71 -16.38
N ILE A 279 -10.06 22.67 -15.90
CA ILE A 279 -10.22 22.10 -14.57
C ILE A 279 -9.17 22.74 -13.65
N SER A 280 -9.62 23.37 -12.56
CA SER A 280 -8.73 23.90 -11.52
C SER A 280 -7.74 22.84 -11.05
N SER A 281 -6.47 23.18 -10.87
CA SER A 281 -5.52 22.20 -10.32
C SER A 281 -5.96 21.82 -8.90
N PRO A 282 -5.93 20.52 -8.53
CA PRO A 282 -6.18 20.13 -7.16
C PRO A 282 -5.21 20.88 -6.22
N ASN A 283 -5.67 21.21 -5.00
CA ASN A 283 -4.82 21.89 -4.03
C ASN A 283 -3.63 20.97 -3.68
N VAL A 284 -2.43 21.38 -4.09
CA VAL A 284 -1.25 20.51 -4.18
C VAL A 284 -0.52 20.45 -2.82
N SER A 285 -1.16 19.87 -1.81
CA SER A 285 -0.54 19.69 -0.49
C SER A 285 0.07 18.31 -0.28
N SER A 286 -0.12 17.38 -1.21
CA SER A 286 0.30 15.98 -1.09
C SER A 286 1.18 15.55 -2.25
N MET A 287 2.21 14.78 -1.93
CA MET A 287 3.14 14.18 -2.89
C MET A 287 2.96 12.66 -2.88
N LEU A 288 2.90 12.03 -4.06
CA LEU A 288 2.91 10.56 -4.18
C LEU A 288 4.26 10.12 -4.76
N LEU A 289 5.01 9.36 -3.97
CA LEU A 289 6.30 8.80 -4.36
C LEU A 289 6.15 7.28 -4.47
N ILE A 290 6.48 6.72 -5.64
CA ILE A 290 6.28 5.31 -5.94
C ILE A 290 7.59 4.71 -6.43
N ASN A 291 8.04 3.69 -5.73
CA ASN A 291 9.23 2.94 -6.09
C ASN A 291 8.95 1.96 -7.22
N THR A 292 9.90 1.84 -8.14
CA THR A 292 9.94 0.74 -9.11
C THR A 292 10.32 -0.56 -8.39
N PRO A 293 10.16 -1.73 -9.03
CA PRO A 293 10.68 -2.99 -8.49
C PRO A 293 12.18 -2.95 -8.18
N GLU A 294 12.96 -2.24 -8.99
CA GLU A 294 14.40 -2.02 -8.73
C GLU A 294 14.63 -1.19 -7.46
N ASP A 295 13.90 -0.08 -7.29
CA ASP A 295 14.00 0.73 -6.08
C ASP A 295 13.59 -0.06 -4.83
N TYR A 296 12.59 -0.94 -4.96
CA TYR A 296 12.20 -1.85 -3.88
C TYR A 296 13.35 -2.77 -3.49
N MET A 297 14.09 -3.34 -4.45
CA MET A 297 15.25 -4.19 -4.15
C MET A 297 16.35 -3.42 -3.43
N VAL A 298 16.63 -2.17 -3.83
CA VAL A 298 17.58 -1.30 -3.13
C VAL A 298 17.11 -1.02 -1.70
N SER A 299 15.83 -0.70 -1.51
CA SER A 299 15.23 -0.50 -0.19
C SER A 299 15.32 -1.74 0.70
N ARG A 300 15.13 -2.94 0.14
CA ARG A 300 15.33 -4.20 0.87
C ARG A 300 16.80 -4.43 1.22
N ALA A 301 17.73 -4.11 0.33
CA ALA A 301 19.16 -4.21 0.61
C ALA A 301 19.61 -3.22 1.70
N ALA A 302 19.07 -1.99 1.70
CA ALA A 302 19.34 -1.01 2.74
C ALA A 302 18.84 -1.50 4.10
N PHE A 303 17.58 -1.97 4.17
CA PHE A 303 17.03 -2.53 5.40
C PHE A 303 17.77 -3.80 5.87
N ALA A 304 18.31 -4.61 4.94
CA ALA A 304 19.14 -5.76 5.29
C ALA A 304 20.45 -5.40 6.00
N SER A 305 20.83 -4.11 6.05
CA SER A 305 21.94 -3.66 6.89
C SER A 305 21.57 -3.63 8.37
N HIS A 306 20.28 -3.57 8.73
CA HIS A 306 19.74 -3.48 10.08
C HIS A 306 19.41 -4.85 10.68
N ASN A 307 20.42 -5.73 10.79
CA ASN A 307 20.24 -7.09 11.30
C ASN A 307 19.63 -7.14 12.70
N SER A 308 19.96 -6.17 13.56
CA SER A 308 19.43 -6.06 14.91
C SER A 308 17.95 -5.64 14.99
N GLN A 309 17.35 -5.26 13.86
CA GLN A 309 16.01 -4.68 13.78
C GLN A 309 15.00 -5.59 13.05
N PHE A 310 15.37 -6.84 12.76
CA PHE A 310 14.43 -7.89 12.31
C PHE A 310 13.68 -8.53 13.50
N SER A 311 13.30 -7.71 14.48
CA SER A 311 12.56 -8.16 15.66
C SER A 311 11.24 -7.41 15.76
N TRP A 312 10.27 -8.04 16.41
CA TRP A 312 8.96 -7.45 16.73
C TRP A 312 8.91 -7.01 18.20
N ASP A 313 10.08 -6.80 18.80
CA ASP A 313 10.27 -6.63 20.24
C ASP A 313 9.68 -5.31 20.77
#